data_AF-A0A5C2HE97-F1
#
_entry.id   AF-A0A5C2HE97-F1
#
_cell.length_a   1.000
_cell.length_b   1.000
_cell.length_c   1.000
_cell.angle_alpha   90.00
_cell.angle_beta   90.00
_cell.angle_gamma   90.00
#
_symmetry.space_group_name_H-M   'P 1'
#
loop_
_entity.id
_entity.type
_entity.pdbx_description
1 polymer ?
#
loop_
_entity_poly.entity_id
_entity_poly.type
_entity_poly.pdbx_seq_one_letter_code
_entity_poly.pdbx_strand_id
1 'polypeptide(L)'
;MERIDSYAKYSECVKLDWLIYKNDNNKYCLKSARKTSTNTFNFSLSEELESVYCLCLNDMKLHIFKVSGIHANINKITFNENLELNNEGLELNPIDIITIDKLDYWTNYQDEQSRIESLATKKRLEGNDGKFETKEKFINWYNKEKRICCYCGVEEKDLKEYFNKDNEQYKDARQRGQVLEIERIVTAPKEKNVYSPENCSLSCYICNNAKSDFISPKDFKPIAYGINKFWKNYLNKDVNFPEKSKIWEMK
;
A
#
# COMPACT_ATOMS: atom_id res chain seq x y z
N MET A 1 19.13 6.78 -19.68
CA MET A 1 19.22 7.41 -18.34
C MET A 1 17.89 8.11 -18.12
N GLU A 2 17.13 7.72 -17.09
CA GLU A 2 15.73 8.13 -16.93
C GLU A 2 15.61 9.60 -16.50
N ARG A 3 14.85 10.39 -17.28
CA ARG A 3 14.44 11.75 -16.94
C ARG A 3 13.07 11.67 -16.29
N ILE A 4 12.89 12.37 -15.17
CA ILE A 4 11.59 12.49 -14.51
C ILE A 4 11.07 13.91 -14.71
N ASP A 5 9.84 14.00 -15.19
CA ASP A 5 9.06 15.23 -15.28
C ASP A 5 8.52 15.63 -13.89
N SER A 6 8.29 16.92 -13.69
CA SER A 6 7.58 17.54 -12.56
C SER A 6 6.21 16.89 -12.21
N TYR A 7 5.67 16.04 -13.08
CA TYR A 7 4.41 15.30 -12.90
C TYR A 7 4.58 13.79 -12.65
N ALA A 8 5.80 13.31 -12.38
CA ALA A 8 6.03 11.88 -12.19
C ALA A 8 5.32 11.28 -10.97
N LYS A 9 4.96 10.01 -11.09
CA LYS A 9 4.26 9.24 -10.06
C LYS A 9 5.23 8.80 -8.97
N TYR A 10 4.78 8.69 -7.73
CA TYR A 10 5.60 8.19 -6.61
C TYR A 10 6.21 6.80 -6.88
N SER A 11 5.49 5.92 -7.58
CA SER A 11 6.02 4.61 -8.01
C SER A 11 7.21 4.69 -8.97
N GLU A 12 7.35 5.80 -9.69
CA GLU A 12 8.48 6.08 -10.59
C GLU A 12 9.63 6.65 -9.76
N CYS A 13 9.36 7.51 -8.79
CA CYS A 13 10.36 8.10 -7.89
C CYS A 13 10.97 7.12 -6.87
N VAL A 14 10.19 6.18 -6.31
CA VAL A 14 10.64 5.22 -5.27
C VAL A 14 11.49 4.08 -5.83
N LYS A 15 11.38 3.80 -7.13
CA LYS A 15 12.25 2.82 -7.80
C LYS A 15 13.67 3.34 -8.04
N LEU A 16 13.91 4.61 -7.74
CA LEU A 16 15.16 5.29 -8.04
C LEU A 16 15.94 5.52 -6.76
N ASP A 17 17.01 4.75 -6.63
CA ASP A 17 17.95 4.80 -5.51
C ASP A 17 18.78 6.10 -5.55
N TRP A 18 19.11 6.53 -6.76
CA TRP A 18 19.79 7.79 -7.09
C TRP A 18 19.32 8.31 -8.45
N LEU A 19 18.93 9.57 -8.52
CA LEU A 19 18.65 10.31 -9.75
C LEU A 19 19.78 11.29 -10.03
N ILE A 20 20.49 11.10 -11.14
CA ILE A 20 21.56 12.04 -11.53
C ILE A 20 21.00 13.03 -12.55
N TYR A 21 20.77 14.27 -12.14
CA TYR A 21 20.46 15.37 -13.05
C TYR A 21 21.75 16.05 -13.50
N LYS A 22 21.89 16.36 -14.79
CA LYS A 22 23.03 17.10 -15.33
C LYS A 22 22.50 18.27 -16.15
N ASN A 23 23.00 19.47 -15.89
CA ASN A 23 22.91 20.58 -16.83
C ASN A 23 24.32 20.93 -17.33
N ASP A 24 24.41 21.88 -18.25
CA ASP A 24 25.66 22.19 -18.99
C ASP A 24 26.86 22.50 -18.09
N ASN A 25 26.63 22.87 -16.82
CA ASN A 25 27.69 23.26 -15.88
C ASN A 25 27.73 22.44 -14.57
N ASN A 26 26.74 21.58 -14.27
CA ASN A 26 26.63 20.93 -12.96
C ASN A 26 26.05 19.51 -13.02
N LYS A 27 26.49 18.65 -12.10
CA LYS A 27 25.94 17.31 -11.84
C LYS A 27 25.27 17.30 -10.47
N TYR A 28 24.04 16.82 -10.42
CA TYR A 28 23.18 16.79 -9.24
C TYR A 28 22.79 15.34 -8.97
N CYS A 29 22.74 14.92 -7.71
CA CYS A 29 22.33 13.58 -7.29
C CYS A 29 21.15 13.68 -6.33
N LEU A 30 20.02 13.07 -6.66
CA LEU A 30 18.75 13.07 -5.92
C LEU A 30 18.51 11.69 -5.31
N LYS A 31 18.30 11.60 -3.99
CA LYS A 31 18.06 10.35 -3.26
C LYS A 31 16.75 10.46 -2.48
N SER A 32 15.86 9.47 -2.62
CA SER A 32 14.64 9.40 -1.81
C SER A 32 14.97 8.95 -0.37
N ALA A 33 14.34 9.57 0.63
CA ALA A 33 14.48 9.18 2.03
C ALA A 33 13.13 8.83 2.66
N ARG A 34 13.15 7.86 3.58
CA ARG A 34 12.00 7.48 4.42
C ARG A 34 12.14 8.11 5.80
N LYS A 35 11.05 8.66 6.33
CA LYS A 35 10.94 9.16 7.71
C LYS A 35 11.11 7.98 8.68
N THR A 36 12.01 8.11 9.65
CA THR A 36 12.18 7.13 10.73
C THR A 36 11.16 7.38 11.84
N SER A 37 11.03 6.43 12.78
CA SER A 37 10.20 6.56 13.98
C SER A 37 10.61 7.69 14.93
N THR A 38 11.79 8.30 14.72
CA THR A 38 12.31 9.39 15.55
C THR A 38 12.23 10.74 14.83
N ASN A 39 11.39 10.89 13.80
CA ASN A 39 11.32 12.09 12.94
C ASN A 39 12.64 12.45 12.25
N THR A 40 13.46 11.44 11.93
CA THR A 40 14.73 11.64 11.24
C THR A 40 14.73 11.05 9.83
N PHE A 41 15.55 11.62 8.95
CA PHE A 41 15.80 11.08 7.61
C PHE A 41 17.26 10.67 7.50
N ASN A 42 17.53 9.46 6.99
CA ASN A 42 18.88 8.93 6.83
C ASN A 42 19.29 8.91 5.35
N PHE A 43 20.48 9.43 5.07
CA PHE A 43 21.10 9.38 3.75
C PHE A 43 22.52 8.81 3.87
N SER A 44 22.99 8.19 2.79
CA SER A 44 24.39 7.77 2.64
C SER A 44 24.90 8.46 1.39
N LEU A 45 25.95 9.26 1.52
CA LEU A 45 26.60 9.99 0.43
C LEU A 45 27.85 9.24 -0.02
N SER A 46 28.17 9.27 -1.31
CA SER A 46 29.43 8.75 -1.84
C SER A 46 30.50 9.85 -1.75
N GLU A 47 31.74 9.47 -1.47
CA GLU A 47 32.88 10.37 -1.17
C GLU A 47 33.28 11.33 -2.30
N GLU A 48 32.78 11.14 -3.52
CA GLU A 48 33.27 11.84 -4.73
C GLU A 48 32.38 13.00 -5.22
N LEU A 49 31.52 13.59 -4.40
CA LEU A 49 30.58 14.62 -4.86
C LEU A 49 30.89 16.00 -4.26
N GLU A 50 31.33 16.95 -5.11
CA GLU A 50 31.61 18.35 -4.73
C GLU A 50 30.35 19.12 -4.25
N SER A 51 29.16 18.71 -4.69
CA SER A 51 27.86 19.26 -4.25
C SER A 51 26.74 18.26 -4.51
N VAL A 52 25.86 18.01 -3.52
CA VAL A 52 24.73 17.07 -3.63
C VAL A 52 23.42 17.79 -3.34
N TYR A 53 22.34 17.46 -4.06
CA TYR A 53 21.02 18.04 -3.82
C TYR A 53 20.07 16.97 -3.31
N CYS A 54 19.75 17.00 -2.02
CA CYS A 54 18.87 16.01 -1.39
C CYS A 54 17.42 16.48 -1.50
N LEU A 55 16.52 15.59 -1.91
CA LEU A 55 15.09 15.84 -1.81
C LEU A 55 14.48 14.95 -0.72
N CYS A 56 13.77 15.60 0.19
CA CYS A 56 13.10 14.95 1.31
C CYS A 56 11.61 15.26 1.26
N LEU A 57 10.76 14.25 1.42
CA LEU A 57 9.33 14.44 1.52
C LEU A 57 8.91 14.32 2.99
N ASN A 58 8.38 15.41 3.56
CA ASN A 58 7.80 15.40 4.91
C ASN A 58 6.48 16.19 4.93
N ASP A 59 5.43 15.69 5.58
CA ASP A 59 4.23 16.46 5.97
C ASP A 59 3.76 17.53 4.95
N MET A 60 3.55 17.15 3.68
CA MET A 60 3.13 17.99 2.52
C MET A 60 4.20 18.84 1.84
N LYS A 61 5.45 18.75 2.27
CA LYS A 61 6.54 19.60 1.82
C LYS A 61 7.63 18.75 1.19
N LEU A 62 7.92 19.06 -0.07
CA LEU A 62 9.16 18.63 -0.69
C LEU A 62 10.25 19.62 -0.28
N HIS A 63 11.19 19.16 0.52
CA HIS A 63 12.35 19.93 0.94
C HIS A 63 13.50 19.64 0.00
N ILE A 64 14.09 20.69 -0.57
CA ILE A 64 15.28 20.59 -1.43
C ILE A 64 16.45 21.22 -0.67
N PHE A 65 17.47 20.40 -0.39
CA PHE A 65 18.68 20.83 0.31
C PHE A 65 19.88 20.79 -0.62
N LYS A 66 20.70 21.85 -0.62
CA LYS A 66 22.06 21.77 -1.15
C LYS A 66 22.98 21.33 -0.03
N VAL A 67 23.78 20.30 -0.29
CA VAL A 67 24.88 19.84 0.57
C VAL A 67 26.19 20.24 -0.11
N SER A 68 27.02 21.02 0.58
CA SER A 68 28.36 21.43 0.12
C SER A 68 29.36 21.39 1.28
N GLY A 69 30.61 20.99 1.03
CA GLY A 69 31.66 20.92 2.06
C GLY A 69 32.74 19.87 1.79
N ILE A 70 33.78 19.81 2.63
CA ILE A 70 34.87 18.82 2.52
C ILE A 70 34.34 17.45 3.00
N HIS A 71 34.16 16.52 2.06
CA HIS A 71 33.63 15.19 2.32
C HIS A 71 34.74 14.20 2.71
N ALA A 72 34.97 14.05 4.01
CA ALA A 72 35.65 12.86 4.55
C ALA A 72 34.73 12.17 5.58
N ASN A 73 34.35 10.92 5.30
CA ASN A 73 33.69 9.98 6.21
C ASN A 73 32.35 10.41 6.85
N ILE A 74 31.37 10.86 6.06
CA ILE A 74 30.02 11.14 6.56
C ILE A 74 29.11 9.92 6.34
N ASN A 75 29.07 9.04 7.34
CA ASN A 75 28.27 7.80 7.27
C ASN A 75 26.77 7.98 7.52
N LYS A 76 26.36 9.12 8.12
CA LYS A 76 24.96 9.37 8.48
C LYS A 76 24.69 10.87 8.65
N ILE A 77 23.68 11.38 7.96
CA ILE A 77 23.10 12.70 8.21
C ILE A 77 21.68 12.48 8.74
N THR A 78 21.31 13.19 9.81
CA THR A 78 20.05 13.05 10.54
C THR A 78 19.42 14.44 10.66
N PHE A 79 18.17 14.60 10.22
CA PHE A 79 17.45 15.88 10.25
C PHE A 79 16.27 15.82 11.22
N ASN A 80 16.02 16.88 11.98
CA ASN A 80 14.76 17.09 12.73
C ASN A 80 13.98 18.25 12.10
N GLU A 81 12.69 18.35 12.45
CA GLU A 81 11.67 19.28 11.91
C GLU A 81 12.03 20.77 12.05
N ASN A 82 12.96 21.10 12.95
CA ASN A 82 13.53 22.44 13.14
C ASN A 82 15.03 22.38 12.83
N LEU A 83 15.42 22.88 11.66
CA LEU A 83 16.75 22.74 11.09
C LEU A 83 17.76 23.71 11.70
N GLU A 84 18.75 23.21 12.45
CA GLU A 84 20.16 23.63 12.35
C GLU A 84 21.06 22.45 12.76
N LEU A 85 22.09 22.14 11.96
CA LEU A 85 23.24 21.35 12.40
C LEU A 85 24.50 21.84 11.68
N ASN A 86 25.35 22.55 12.41
CA ASN A 86 26.73 22.82 12.04
C ASN A 86 27.58 21.64 12.52
N ASN A 87 27.82 20.65 11.66
CA ASN A 87 29.01 19.83 11.81
C ASN A 87 30.14 20.56 11.09
N GLU A 88 31.21 20.90 11.81
CA GLU A 88 32.35 21.66 11.30
C GLU A 88 32.80 21.12 9.93
N GLY A 89 32.55 21.91 8.87
CA GLY A 89 32.95 21.60 7.50
C GLY A 89 31.82 21.26 6.50
N LEU A 90 30.55 21.15 6.94
CA LEU A 90 29.39 20.95 6.06
C LEU A 90 28.43 22.13 6.12
N GLU A 91 28.09 22.69 4.96
CA GLU A 91 27.03 23.69 4.82
C GLU A 91 25.78 23.07 4.17
N LEU A 92 24.64 23.26 4.83
CA LEU A 92 23.33 22.83 4.36
C LEU A 92 22.43 24.04 4.19
N ASN A 93 22.13 24.38 2.93
CA ASN A 93 21.28 25.52 2.61
C ASN A 93 19.93 25.00 2.07
N PRO A 94 18.80 25.33 2.73
CA PRO A 94 17.47 25.08 2.15
C PRO A 94 17.34 25.94 0.90
N ILE A 95 17.05 25.30 -0.24
CA ILE A 95 16.89 26.00 -1.52
C ILE A 95 15.43 26.34 -1.75
N ASP A 96 14.54 25.38 -1.49
CA ASP A 96 13.11 25.54 -1.75
C ASP A 96 12.28 24.61 -0.87
N ILE A 97 11.06 25.05 -0.55
CA ILE A 97 10.04 24.27 0.14
C ILE A 97 8.78 24.31 -0.73
N ILE A 98 8.57 23.24 -1.50
CA ILE A 98 7.42 23.14 -2.38
C ILE A 98 6.28 22.46 -1.62
N THR A 99 5.15 23.14 -1.50
CA THR A 99 3.92 22.57 -0.92
C THR A 99 3.22 21.73 -1.98
N ILE A 100 2.91 20.47 -1.65
CA ILE A 100 2.23 19.55 -2.56
C ILE A 100 0.74 19.52 -2.21
N ASP A 101 -0.09 20.11 -3.06
CA ASP A 101 -1.55 20.28 -2.88
C ASP A 101 -2.37 18.96 -2.79
N LYS A 102 -1.73 17.79 -2.71
CA LYS A 102 -2.39 16.47 -2.71
C LYS A 102 -1.76 15.48 -1.73
N LEU A 103 -1.27 15.92 -0.56
CA LEU A 103 -0.71 14.97 0.42
C LEU A 103 -1.71 13.88 0.82
N ASP A 104 -2.99 14.21 1.06
CA ASP A 104 -3.97 13.21 1.48
C ASP A 104 -4.05 12.03 0.50
N TYR A 105 -3.91 12.29 -0.80
CA TYR A 105 -3.81 11.24 -1.81
C TYR A 105 -2.55 10.38 -1.64
N TRP A 106 -1.40 11.00 -1.37
CA TRP A 106 -0.12 10.31 -1.14
C TRP A 106 -0.09 9.51 0.17
N THR A 107 -0.64 10.05 1.26
CA THR A 107 -0.73 9.36 2.56
C THR A 107 -1.63 8.14 2.44
N ASN A 108 -2.81 8.30 1.85
CA ASN A 108 -3.72 7.18 1.59
C ASN A 108 -3.08 6.11 0.70
N TYR A 109 -2.31 6.52 -0.31
CA TYR A 109 -1.58 5.59 -1.17
C TYR A 109 -0.47 4.84 -0.42
N GLN A 110 0.32 5.53 0.41
CA GLN A 110 1.37 4.91 1.22
C GLN A 110 0.78 3.96 2.27
N ASP A 111 -0.34 4.31 2.89
CA ASP A 111 -1.05 3.47 3.84
C ASP A 111 -1.62 2.21 3.15
N GLU A 112 -2.21 2.37 1.96
CA GLU A 112 -2.69 1.24 1.18
C GLU A 112 -1.54 0.32 0.75
N GLN A 113 -0.42 0.85 0.25
CA GLN A 113 0.75 0.04 -0.09
C GLN A 113 1.31 -0.68 1.14
N SER A 114 1.49 0.02 2.26
CA SER A 114 1.98 -0.58 3.52
C SER A 114 1.06 -1.71 3.99
N ARG A 115 -0.26 -1.51 3.88
CA ARG A 115 -1.25 -2.56 4.18
C ARG A 115 -1.11 -3.76 3.26
N ILE A 116 -1.04 -3.56 1.94
CA ILE A 116 -0.91 -4.66 0.97
C ILE A 116 0.38 -5.43 1.22
N GLU A 117 1.48 -4.74 1.49
CA GLU A 117 2.74 -5.35 1.83
C GLU A 117 2.65 -6.20 3.10
N SER A 118 1.93 -5.73 4.14
CA SER A 118 1.70 -6.50 5.36
C SER A 118 0.86 -7.77 5.12
N LEU A 119 0.03 -7.78 4.08
CA LEU A 119 -0.76 -8.94 3.68
C LEU A 119 0.07 -9.99 2.95
N ALA A 120 1.26 -9.66 2.43
CA ALA A 120 2.16 -10.61 1.76
C ALA A 120 2.94 -11.47 2.78
N THR A 121 2.22 -12.19 3.63
CA THR A 121 2.82 -13.00 4.70
C THR A 121 3.50 -14.26 4.18
N LYS A 122 4.50 -14.77 4.91
CA LYS A 122 5.23 -16.00 4.57
C LYS A 122 4.30 -17.17 4.21
N LYS A 123 3.21 -17.36 4.97
CA LYS A 123 2.20 -18.41 4.73
C LYS A 123 1.52 -18.30 3.35
N ARG A 124 1.35 -17.09 2.83
CA ARG A 124 0.72 -16.85 1.53
C ARG A 124 1.73 -16.98 0.39
N LEU A 125 2.97 -16.59 0.63
CA LEU A 125 4.02 -16.61 -0.39
C LEU A 125 4.56 -18.00 -0.63
N GLU A 126 4.86 -18.75 0.43
CA GLU A 126 5.63 -20.00 0.33
C GLU A 126 5.12 -21.11 1.26
N GLY A 127 5.69 -22.30 1.07
CA GLY A 127 5.37 -23.50 1.83
C GLY A 127 4.25 -24.34 1.22
N ASN A 128 3.64 -25.19 2.05
CA ASN A 128 2.60 -26.11 1.60
C ASN A 128 1.33 -25.34 1.18
N ASP A 129 0.99 -24.30 1.93
CA ASP A 129 -0.22 -23.49 1.72
C ASP A 129 0.02 -22.31 0.77
N GLY A 130 1.25 -21.80 0.61
CA GLY A 130 1.55 -20.59 -0.16
C GLY A 130 2.01 -20.89 -1.58
N LYS A 131 1.31 -20.33 -2.58
CA LYS A 131 1.59 -20.50 -4.02
C LYS A 131 1.70 -19.17 -4.77
N PHE A 132 1.85 -18.05 -4.05
CA PHE A 132 2.15 -16.76 -4.69
C PHE A 132 3.64 -16.62 -5.05
N GLU A 133 4.51 -17.44 -4.47
CA GLU A 133 5.97 -17.52 -4.65
C GLU A 133 6.75 -16.28 -4.20
N THR A 134 6.35 -15.08 -4.63
CA THR A 134 7.03 -13.83 -4.29
C THR A 134 6.06 -12.76 -3.82
N LYS A 135 6.57 -11.84 -2.98
CA LYS A 135 5.82 -10.65 -2.53
C LYS A 135 5.33 -9.82 -3.73
N GLU A 136 6.16 -9.69 -4.77
CA GLU A 136 5.81 -8.96 -5.98
C GLU A 136 4.62 -9.61 -6.71
N LYS A 137 4.63 -10.93 -6.91
CA LYS A 137 3.51 -11.66 -7.53
C LYS A 137 2.22 -11.49 -6.74
N PHE A 138 2.29 -11.56 -5.41
CA PHE A 138 1.15 -11.30 -4.53
C PHE A 138 0.61 -9.87 -4.67
N ILE A 139 1.47 -8.84 -4.62
CA ILE A 139 1.07 -7.43 -4.76
C ILE A 139 0.44 -7.19 -6.14
N ASN A 140 1.05 -7.73 -7.20
CA ASN A 140 0.54 -7.61 -8.57
C ASN A 140 -0.83 -8.27 -8.73
N TRP A 141 -1.06 -9.43 -8.09
CA TRP A 141 -2.38 -10.05 -8.04
C TRP A 141 -3.37 -9.17 -7.26
N TYR A 142 -3.03 -8.75 -6.05
CA TYR A 142 -3.93 -7.97 -5.19
C TYR A 142 -4.35 -6.64 -5.82
N ASN A 143 -3.47 -6.00 -6.59
CA ASN A 143 -3.76 -4.76 -7.31
C ASN A 143 -4.63 -4.95 -8.56
N LYS A 144 -4.69 -6.16 -9.12
CA LYS A 144 -5.56 -6.49 -10.25
C LYS A 144 -6.98 -6.86 -9.81
N GLU A 145 -7.13 -7.36 -8.59
CA GLU A 145 -8.43 -7.70 -8.03
C GLU A 145 -9.32 -6.45 -7.90
N LYS A 146 -10.57 -6.55 -8.37
CA LYS A 146 -11.56 -5.51 -8.15
C LYS A 146 -11.85 -5.40 -6.66
N ARG A 147 -12.04 -4.17 -6.16
CA ARG A 147 -12.40 -3.89 -4.76
C ARG A 147 -13.89 -4.18 -4.48
N ILE A 148 -14.31 -5.40 -4.80
CA ILE A 148 -15.68 -5.90 -4.71
C ILE A 148 -15.64 -7.30 -4.08
N CYS A 149 -16.55 -7.58 -3.16
CA CYS A 149 -16.69 -8.92 -2.58
C CYS A 149 -17.08 -9.94 -3.66
N CYS A 150 -16.28 -11.01 -3.79
CA CYS A 150 -16.47 -12.06 -4.78
C CYS A 150 -17.80 -12.82 -4.63
N TYR A 151 -18.37 -12.86 -3.42
CA TYR A 151 -19.61 -13.57 -3.14
C TYR A 151 -20.86 -12.68 -3.25
N CYS A 152 -20.94 -11.60 -2.47
CA CYS A 152 -22.16 -10.79 -2.40
C CYS A 152 -22.11 -9.50 -3.24
N GLY A 153 -20.97 -9.15 -3.85
CA GLY A 153 -20.88 -8.00 -4.75
C GLY A 153 -20.80 -6.62 -4.09
N VAL A 154 -20.75 -6.52 -2.75
CA VAL A 154 -20.56 -5.23 -2.06
C VAL A 154 -19.17 -4.66 -2.33
N GLU A 155 -19.06 -3.35 -2.55
CA GLU A 155 -17.78 -2.67 -2.80
C GLU A 155 -17.08 -2.32 -1.48
N GLU A 156 -15.75 -2.26 -1.49
CA GLU A 156 -14.97 -1.90 -0.28
C GLU A 156 -15.34 -0.52 0.26
N LYS A 157 -15.64 0.44 -0.62
CA LYS A 157 -16.03 1.80 -0.20
C LYS A 157 -17.31 1.80 0.64
N ASP A 158 -18.26 0.92 0.32
CA ASP A 158 -19.53 0.79 1.04
C ASP A 158 -19.32 0.14 2.41
N LEU A 159 -18.35 -0.76 2.51
CA LEU A 159 -17.95 -1.35 3.78
C LEU A 159 -17.32 -0.31 4.71
N LYS A 160 -16.47 0.58 4.18
CA LYS A 160 -15.87 1.68 4.94
C LYS A 160 -16.94 2.62 5.50
N GLU A 161 -18.00 2.87 4.74
CA GLU A 161 -19.15 3.66 5.17
C GLU A 161 -19.96 2.93 6.26
N TYR A 162 -20.29 1.65 6.06
CA TYR A 162 -21.05 0.86 7.03
C TYR A 162 -20.32 0.64 8.36
N PHE A 163 -19.04 0.29 8.29
CA PHE A 163 -18.19 0.00 9.46
C PHE A 163 -17.42 1.24 9.93
N ASN A 164 -17.94 2.45 9.68
CA ASN A 164 -17.36 3.67 10.20
C ASN A 164 -17.61 3.83 11.72
N LYS A 165 -16.99 4.84 12.32
CA LYS A 165 -17.05 5.10 13.77
C LYS A 165 -18.45 5.47 14.27
N ASP A 166 -19.43 5.75 13.42
CA ASP A 166 -20.78 6.14 13.83
C ASP A 166 -21.72 4.93 13.97
N ASN A 167 -21.30 3.75 13.53
CA ASN A 167 -22.00 2.50 13.77
C ASN A 167 -21.80 2.05 15.23
N GLU A 168 -22.78 2.31 16.09
CA GLU A 168 -22.72 1.98 17.53
C GLU A 168 -22.48 0.49 17.78
N GLN A 169 -23.11 -0.39 17.01
CA GLN A 169 -22.88 -1.83 17.13
C GLN A 169 -21.44 -2.22 16.76
N TYR A 170 -20.82 -1.47 15.85
CA TYR A 170 -19.44 -1.69 15.46
C TYR A 170 -18.43 -1.17 16.49
N LYS A 171 -18.73 -0.08 17.22
CA LYS A 171 -17.82 0.48 18.26
C LYS A 171 -17.42 -0.57 19.30
N ASP A 172 -18.37 -1.39 19.74
CA ASP A 172 -18.16 -2.41 20.77
C ASP A 172 -17.82 -3.80 20.19
N ALA A 173 -17.82 -3.93 18.86
CA ALA A 173 -17.50 -5.19 18.18
C ALA A 173 -16.00 -5.31 17.86
N ARG A 174 -15.61 -6.47 17.32
CA ARG A 174 -14.29 -6.65 16.73
C ARG A 174 -14.13 -5.69 15.55
N GLN A 175 -13.07 -4.89 15.59
CA GLN A 175 -12.76 -3.86 14.61
C GLN A 175 -12.25 -4.47 13.27
N ARG A 176 -13.13 -5.19 12.57
CA ARG A 176 -12.90 -5.82 11.26
C ARG A 176 -14.05 -5.52 10.31
N GLY A 177 -13.80 -5.64 9.01
CA GLY A 177 -14.83 -5.55 7.97
C GLY A 177 -14.87 -4.23 7.21
N GLN A 178 -14.13 -3.20 7.62
CA GLN A 178 -13.96 -1.96 6.87
C GLN A 178 -13.28 -2.15 5.50
N VAL A 179 -12.47 -3.19 5.36
CA VAL A 179 -11.76 -3.51 4.12
C VAL A 179 -12.06 -4.95 3.69
N LEU A 180 -11.93 -5.22 2.40
CA LEU A 180 -12.06 -6.59 1.90
C LEU A 180 -10.89 -7.44 2.36
N GLU A 181 -11.20 -8.68 2.70
CA GLU A 181 -10.26 -9.67 3.20
C GLU A 181 -9.89 -10.65 2.09
N ILE A 182 -8.70 -11.23 2.20
CA ILE A 182 -8.27 -12.28 1.28
C ILE A 182 -8.97 -13.57 1.68
N GLU A 183 -9.75 -14.11 0.75
CA GLU A 183 -10.50 -15.35 0.89
C GLU A 183 -9.84 -16.46 0.07
N ARG A 184 -9.84 -17.68 0.62
CA ARG A 184 -9.53 -18.91 -0.14
C ARG A 184 -10.86 -19.54 -0.55
N ILE A 185 -11.14 -19.57 -1.84
CA ILE A 185 -12.44 -19.99 -2.38
C ILE A 185 -12.68 -21.47 -2.06
N VAL A 186 -11.70 -22.33 -2.36
CA VAL A 186 -11.70 -23.76 -2.05
C VAL A 186 -10.87 -24.00 -0.80
N THR A 187 -11.53 -24.50 0.25
CA THR A 187 -10.94 -24.73 1.59
C THR A 187 -10.83 -26.21 1.96
N ALA A 188 -11.47 -27.09 1.18
CA ALA A 188 -11.42 -28.54 1.34
C ALA A 188 -11.33 -29.23 -0.03
N PRO A 189 -10.67 -30.40 -0.14
CA PRO A 189 -9.83 -31.02 0.89
C PRO A 189 -8.55 -30.19 1.16
N LYS A 190 -7.81 -30.53 2.22
CA LYS A 190 -6.71 -29.71 2.77
C LYS A 190 -5.65 -29.36 1.72
N GLU A 191 -5.34 -30.27 0.81
CA GLU A 191 -4.38 -30.10 -0.28
C GLU A 191 -4.79 -29.03 -1.31
N LYS A 192 -6.09 -28.71 -1.41
CA LYS A 192 -6.58 -27.60 -2.24
C LYS A 192 -6.67 -26.29 -1.48
N ASN A 193 -6.51 -26.31 -0.16
CA ASN A 193 -6.64 -25.15 0.71
C ASN A 193 -5.40 -24.25 0.70
N VAL A 194 -5.04 -23.79 -0.49
CA VAL A 194 -3.83 -23.02 -0.75
C VAL A 194 -4.14 -21.55 -1.06
N TYR A 195 -3.22 -20.67 -0.72
CA TYR A 195 -3.17 -19.29 -1.18
C TYR A 195 -2.50 -19.24 -2.56
N SER A 196 -3.30 -19.15 -3.62
CA SER A 196 -2.82 -19.00 -4.99
C SER A 196 -3.62 -17.93 -5.74
N PRO A 197 -3.12 -17.38 -6.86
CA PRO A 197 -3.89 -16.46 -7.69
C PRO A 197 -5.25 -17.04 -8.16
N GLU A 198 -5.33 -18.35 -8.33
CA GLU A 198 -6.52 -19.06 -8.83
C GLU A 198 -7.52 -19.42 -7.72
N ASN A 199 -7.03 -19.64 -6.49
CA ASN A 199 -7.87 -20.01 -5.34
C ASN A 199 -8.17 -18.83 -4.41
N CYS A 200 -7.54 -17.67 -4.61
CA CYS A 200 -7.79 -16.48 -3.80
C CYS A 200 -8.70 -15.47 -4.51
N SER A 201 -9.53 -14.77 -3.73
CA SER A 201 -10.18 -13.54 -4.16
C SER A 201 -10.42 -12.62 -2.95
N LEU A 202 -11.15 -11.52 -3.15
CA LEU A 202 -11.50 -10.57 -2.10
C LEU A 202 -12.93 -10.79 -1.62
N SER A 203 -13.12 -10.91 -0.31
CA SER A 203 -14.43 -11.13 0.32
C SER A 203 -14.68 -10.11 1.43
N CYS A 204 -15.93 -9.68 1.62
CA CYS A 204 -16.28 -8.89 2.79
C CYS A 204 -16.27 -9.77 4.04
N TYR A 205 -16.02 -9.16 5.21
CA TYR A 205 -15.95 -9.87 6.49
C TYR A 205 -17.21 -10.71 6.77
N ILE A 206 -18.40 -10.21 6.44
CA ILE A 206 -19.66 -10.95 6.65
C ILE A 206 -19.68 -12.24 5.83
N CYS A 207 -19.34 -12.19 4.54
CA CYS A 207 -19.31 -13.37 3.68
C CYS A 207 -18.20 -14.34 4.09
N ASN A 208 -17.00 -13.83 4.38
CA ASN A 208 -15.86 -14.64 4.79
C ASN A 208 -16.17 -15.48 6.04
N ASN A 209 -16.71 -14.86 7.10
CA ASN A 209 -17.08 -15.61 8.31
C ASN A 209 -18.28 -16.53 8.10
N ALA A 210 -19.28 -16.10 7.32
CA ALA A 210 -20.49 -16.90 7.10
C ALA A 210 -20.21 -18.16 6.27
N LYS A 211 -19.30 -18.11 5.29
CA LYS A 211 -18.92 -19.28 4.51
C LYS A 211 -18.09 -20.26 5.34
N SER A 212 -17.14 -19.75 6.13
CA SER A 212 -16.18 -20.57 6.87
C SER A 212 -15.38 -21.52 5.97
N ASP A 213 -14.65 -22.46 6.56
CA ASP A 213 -13.87 -23.47 5.83
C ASP A 213 -14.72 -24.69 5.41
N PHE A 214 -16.00 -24.78 5.84
CA PHE A 214 -16.83 -25.98 5.68
C PHE A 214 -17.99 -25.86 4.68
N ILE A 215 -18.28 -24.67 4.14
CA ILE A 215 -19.30 -24.48 3.11
C ILE A 215 -18.61 -24.23 1.77
N SER A 216 -18.92 -25.05 0.77
CA SER A 216 -18.43 -24.83 -0.59
C SER A 216 -19.00 -23.53 -1.17
N PRO A 217 -18.31 -22.87 -2.11
CA PRO A 217 -18.86 -21.71 -2.81
C PRO A 217 -20.25 -21.98 -3.39
N LYS A 218 -20.44 -23.15 -4.02
CA LYS A 218 -21.71 -23.58 -4.59
C LYS A 218 -22.84 -23.58 -3.56
N ASP A 219 -22.61 -24.16 -2.39
CA ASP A 219 -23.61 -24.27 -1.32
C ASP A 219 -23.80 -22.95 -0.58
N PHE A 220 -22.78 -22.07 -0.60
CA PHE A 220 -22.82 -20.75 0.00
C PHE A 220 -23.62 -19.72 -0.85
N LYS A 221 -23.79 -19.95 -2.15
CA LYS A 221 -24.49 -19.05 -3.08
C LYS A 221 -25.83 -18.50 -2.55
N PRO A 222 -26.80 -19.30 -2.06
CA PRO A 222 -28.05 -18.77 -1.52
C PRO A 222 -27.86 -17.87 -0.29
N ILE A 223 -26.87 -18.15 0.56
CA ILE A 223 -26.54 -17.31 1.72
C ILE A 223 -25.94 -15.99 1.25
N ALA A 224 -24.98 -16.04 0.32
CA ALA A 224 -24.38 -14.85 -0.29
C ALA A 224 -25.43 -13.96 -0.97
N TYR A 225 -26.45 -14.55 -1.60
CA TYR A 225 -27.57 -13.82 -2.18
C TYR A 225 -28.43 -13.11 -1.12
N GLY A 226 -28.67 -13.76 0.03
CA GLY A 226 -29.30 -13.10 1.18
C GLY A 226 -28.50 -11.91 1.70
N ILE A 227 -27.18 -12.05 1.81
CA ILE A 227 -26.26 -10.97 2.22
C ILE A 227 -26.27 -9.84 1.17
N ASN A 228 -26.33 -10.16 -0.12
CA ASN A 228 -26.46 -9.16 -1.18
C ASN A 228 -27.76 -8.34 -1.05
N LYS A 229 -28.89 -8.99 -0.76
CA LYS A 229 -30.15 -8.30 -0.49
C LYS A 229 -30.07 -7.38 0.72
N PHE A 230 -29.39 -7.82 1.78
CA PHE A 230 -29.11 -6.97 2.95
C PHE A 230 -28.38 -5.70 2.53
N TRP A 231 -27.28 -5.80 1.77
CA TRP A 231 -26.53 -4.63 1.31
C TRP A 231 -27.34 -3.72 0.40
N LYS A 232 -28.11 -4.29 -0.53
CA LYS A 232 -29.00 -3.52 -1.42
C LYS A 232 -30.00 -2.68 -0.63
N ASN A 233 -30.61 -3.28 0.40
CA ASN A 233 -31.58 -2.58 1.25
C ASN A 233 -30.91 -1.54 2.14
N TYR A 234 -29.80 -1.88 2.79
CA TYR A 234 -29.11 -0.97 3.70
C TYR A 234 -28.57 0.26 2.97
N LEU A 235 -27.92 0.05 1.83
CA LEU A 235 -27.27 1.12 1.05
C LEU A 235 -28.26 1.88 0.16
N ASN A 236 -29.52 1.45 0.09
CA ASN A 236 -30.55 1.96 -0.81
C ASN A 236 -30.06 2.14 -2.26
N LYS A 237 -29.29 1.16 -2.75
CA LYS A 237 -28.73 1.15 -4.10
C LYS A 237 -28.61 -0.26 -4.63
N ASP A 238 -28.49 -0.40 -5.95
CA ASP A 238 -28.26 -1.72 -6.52
C ASP A 238 -26.85 -2.24 -6.20
N VAL A 239 -26.79 -3.43 -5.64
CA VAL A 239 -25.54 -4.16 -5.38
C VAL A 239 -25.57 -5.37 -6.30
N ASN A 240 -24.71 -5.37 -7.32
CA ASN A 240 -24.72 -6.39 -8.36
C ASN A 240 -24.29 -7.74 -7.78
N PHE A 241 -25.25 -8.65 -7.60
CA PHE A 241 -24.93 -10.02 -7.21
C PHE A 241 -24.16 -10.71 -8.35
N PRO A 242 -23.00 -11.34 -8.09
CA PRO A 242 -22.18 -11.95 -9.13
C PRO A 242 -22.76 -13.31 -9.58
N GLU A 243 -24.01 -13.33 -10.02
CA GLU A 243 -24.81 -14.52 -10.36
C GLU A 243 -24.10 -15.48 -11.33
N LYS A 244 -23.38 -14.90 -12.31
CA LYS A 244 -22.66 -15.61 -13.38
C LYS A 244 -21.20 -15.92 -13.05
N SER A 245 -20.77 -15.70 -11.81
CA SER A 245 -19.39 -15.97 -11.41
C SER A 245 -19.10 -17.47 -11.42
N LYS A 246 -17.93 -17.85 -11.96
CA LYS A 246 -17.46 -19.24 -11.97
C LYS A 246 -17.16 -19.78 -10.58
N ILE A 247 -17.03 -18.92 -9.56
CA ILE A 247 -16.81 -19.38 -8.18
C ILE A 247 -17.95 -20.30 -7.73
N TRP A 248 -19.17 -20.11 -8.21
CA TRP A 248 -20.33 -20.92 -7.84
C TRP A 248 -20.29 -22.36 -8.37
N GLU A 249 -19.36 -22.66 -9.28
CA GLU A 249 -19.14 -24.01 -9.80
C GLU A 249 -18.14 -24.79 -8.96
N MET A 250 -17.42 -24.11 -8.06
CA MET A 250 -16.40 -24.70 -7.20
C MET A 250 -17.04 -25.44 -6.01
N LYS A 251 -16.50 -26.62 -5.71
CA LYS A 251 -16.83 -27.46 -4.56
C LYS A 251 -15.62 -27.61 -3.65
#